data_AF-A0A4Q2X3I5-F1
#
_entry.id   AF-A0A4Q2X3I5-F1
#
_cell.length_a   1.000
_cell.length_b   1.000
_cell.length_c   1.000
_cell.angle_alpha   90.00
_cell.angle_beta   90.00
_cell.angle_gamma   90.00
#
_symmetry.space_group_name_H-M   'P 1'
#
loop_
_entity.id
_entity.type
_entity.pdbx_description
1 polymer ?
#
loop_
_entity_poly.entity_id
_entity_poly.type
_entity_poly.pdbx_seq_one_letter_code
_entity_poly.pdbx_strand_id
1 'polypeptide(L)'
;LGAAIAAAIGAGALMGAINGALVAYLGLPSIVVTLATMVTWQEALRLWQQGRLLNLPDGIQWFGVSQPVGQAIVISTAFVLLIGAAWGMKNLAVGRFIYATGTDAEAARLAGINPKRTTFGVFVLMGALAGLAAVLNMVQSPQVQPNCGDGLELKTIAAAVVGGVAISGGRGTLLGVLLGMLLLANVNPALTHFHQPPYWEKAIQGLVILLAVVADGIRSRKQTL
;
A
#
# COMPACT_ATOMS: atom_id res chain seq x y z
N LEU A 1 -5.41 3.27 23.69
CA LEU A 1 -4.45 3.21 22.56
C LEU A 1 -4.31 1.79 21.99
N GLY A 2 -3.86 0.79 22.77
CA GLY A 2 -3.72 -0.59 22.27
C GLY A 2 -4.98 -1.19 21.62
N ALA A 3 -6.14 -1.02 22.25
CA ALA A 3 -7.42 -1.48 21.69
C ALA A 3 -7.80 -0.77 20.37
N ALA A 4 -7.48 0.51 20.23
CA ALA A 4 -7.75 1.27 19.00
C ALA A 4 -6.81 0.84 17.85
N ILE A 5 -5.55 0.56 18.16
CA ILE A 5 -4.59 0.00 17.18
C ILE A 5 -5.07 -1.37 16.71
N ALA A 6 -5.44 -2.26 17.64
CA ALA A 6 -5.96 -3.58 17.30
C ALA A 6 -7.25 -3.51 16.47
N ALA A 7 -8.17 -2.60 16.81
CA ALA A 7 -9.39 -2.37 16.06
C ALA A 7 -9.11 -1.87 14.63
N ALA A 8 -8.16 -0.95 14.45
CA ALA A 8 -7.78 -0.44 13.14
C ALA A 8 -7.11 -1.51 12.26
N ILE A 9 -6.19 -2.31 12.84
CA ILE A 9 -5.58 -3.45 12.15
C ILE A 9 -6.66 -4.47 11.78
N GLY A 10 -7.59 -4.76 12.70
CA GLY A 10 -8.70 -5.67 12.46
C GLY A 10 -9.63 -5.18 11.34
N ALA A 11 -10.01 -3.90 11.35
CA ALA A 11 -10.82 -3.29 10.30
C ALA A 11 -10.10 -3.33 8.95
N GLY A 12 -8.81 -3.01 8.92
CA GLY A 12 -7.97 -3.13 7.72
C GLY A 12 -7.90 -4.56 7.21
N ALA A 13 -7.67 -5.54 8.09
CA ALA A 13 -7.64 -6.95 7.75
C ALA A 13 -8.98 -7.47 7.22
N LEU A 14 -10.10 -7.00 7.78
CA LEU A 14 -11.46 -7.33 7.30
C LEU A 14 -11.72 -6.75 5.91
N MET A 15 -11.37 -5.49 5.66
CA MET A 15 -11.48 -4.89 4.33
C MET A 15 -10.56 -5.60 3.32
N GLY A 16 -9.35 -5.97 3.76
CA GLY A 16 -8.44 -6.82 3.00
C GLY A 16 -9.06 -8.19 2.69
N ALA A 17 -9.72 -8.83 3.66
CA ALA A 17 -10.40 -10.10 3.47
C ALA A 17 -11.54 -10.00 2.44
N ILE A 18 -12.32 -8.91 2.45
CA ILE A 18 -13.38 -8.68 1.46
C ILE A 18 -12.77 -8.57 0.06
N ASN A 19 -11.76 -7.72 -0.11
CA ASN A 19 -11.04 -7.58 -1.39
C ASN A 19 -10.43 -8.91 -1.85
N GLY A 20 -9.75 -9.61 -0.94
CA GLY A 20 -9.15 -10.91 -1.19
C GLY A 20 -10.17 -11.97 -1.54
N ALA A 21 -11.36 -11.95 -0.93
CA ALA A 21 -12.42 -12.90 -1.23
C ALA A 21 -12.97 -12.69 -2.64
N LEU A 22 -13.23 -11.44 -3.01
CA LEU A 22 -13.69 -11.04 -4.34
C LEU A 22 -12.68 -11.43 -5.43
N VAL A 23 -11.39 -11.18 -5.20
CA VAL A 23 -10.35 -11.50 -6.19
C VAL A 23 -10.06 -13.00 -6.24
N ALA A 24 -9.84 -13.64 -5.10
CA ALA A 24 -9.38 -15.03 -5.06
C ALA A 24 -10.47 -16.08 -5.36
N TYR A 25 -11.72 -15.81 -4.95
CA TYR A 25 -12.80 -16.78 -5.12
C TYR A 25 -13.72 -16.48 -6.30
N LEU A 26 -14.05 -15.21 -6.56
CA LEU A 26 -14.85 -14.82 -7.73
C LEU A 26 -14.02 -14.59 -9.00
N GLY A 27 -12.68 -14.55 -8.91
CA GLY A 27 -11.81 -14.39 -10.08
C GLY A 27 -11.89 -13.00 -10.72
N LEU A 28 -12.30 -11.99 -9.94
CA LEU A 28 -12.41 -10.61 -10.44
C LEU A 28 -11.03 -9.96 -10.57
N PRO A 29 -10.81 -9.08 -11.56
CA PRO A 29 -9.55 -8.33 -11.69
C PRO A 29 -9.25 -7.50 -10.43
N SER A 30 -8.05 -7.66 -9.86
CA SER A 30 -7.66 -7.04 -8.58
C SER A 30 -7.75 -5.53 -8.58
N ILE A 31 -7.24 -4.87 -9.62
CA ILE A 31 -7.24 -3.41 -9.76
C ILE A 31 -8.66 -2.85 -9.68
N VAL A 32 -9.61 -3.48 -10.39
CA VAL A 32 -11.01 -3.04 -10.41
C VAL A 32 -11.64 -3.17 -9.03
N VAL A 33 -11.43 -4.32 -8.37
CA VAL A 33 -11.97 -4.56 -7.02
C VAL A 33 -11.42 -3.55 -6.03
N THR A 34 -10.09 -3.35 -5.99
CA THR A 34 -9.47 -2.46 -5.00
C THR A 34 -9.82 -1.00 -5.21
N LEU A 35 -9.93 -0.54 -6.46
CA LEU A 35 -10.33 0.84 -6.75
C LEU A 35 -11.81 1.06 -6.41
N ALA A 36 -12.68 0.10 -6.77
CA ALA A 36 -14.11 0.19 -6.44
C ALA A 36 -14.35 0.18 -4.93
N THR A 37 -13.69 -0.72 -4.18
CA THR A 37 -13.87 -0.78 -2.72
C THR A 37 -13.26 0.43 -2.01
N MET A 38 -12.15 0.97 -2.49
CA MET A 38 -11.60 2.23 -1.98
C MET A 38 -12.61 3.37 -2.13
N VAL A 39 -13.11 3.62 -3.36
CA VAL A 39 -14.02 4.74 -3.63
C VAL A 39 -15.33 4.57 -2.87
N THR A 40 -15.92 3.38 -2.90
CA THR A 40 -17.18 3.11 -2.18
C THR A 40 -17.04 3.34 -0.67
N TRP A 41 -15.96 2.86 -0.06
CA TRP A 41 -15.74 3.04 1.38
C TRP A 41 -15.45 4.49 1.74
N GLN A 42 -14.64 5.15 0.92
CA GLN A 42 -14.29 6.55 1.11
C GLN A 42 -15.52 7.46 1.03
N GLU A 43 -16.35 7.30 0.01
CA GLU A 43 -17.56 8.11 -0.15
C GLU A 43 -18.64 7.76 0.88
N ALA A 44 -18.79 6.49 1.25
CA ALA A 44 -19.69 6.09 2.34
C ALA A 44 -19.30 6.76 3.68
N LEU A 45 -18.00 6.79 3.99
CA LEU A 45 -17.50 7.48 5.19
C LEU A 45 -17.67 9.00 5.12
N ARG A 46 -17.44 9.62 3.95
CA ARG A 46 -17.64 11.07 3.73
C ARG A 46 -19.11 11.46 3.91
N LEU A 47 -20.04 10.66 3.39
CA LEU A 47 -21.48 10.85 3.58
C LEU A 47 -21.86 10.73 5.05
N TRP A 48 -21.32 9.73 5.75
CA TRP A 48 -21.63 9.51 7.16
C TRP A 48 -21.12 10.63 8.07
N GLN A 49 -19.91 11.14 7.81
CA GLN A 49 -19.32 12.25 8.58
C GLN A 49 -19.84 13.63 8.17
N GLN A 50 -20.61 13.73 7.07
CA GLN A 50 -21.11 14.99 6.50
C GLN A 50 -19.99 16.03 6.27
N GLY A 51 -18.79 15.59 5.92
CA GLY A 51 -17.62 16.46 5.71
C GLY A 51 -17.07 17.14 6.97
N ARG A 52 -17.47 16.71 8.18
CA ARG A 52 -16.95 17.29 9.43
C ARG A 52 -15.48 16.92 9.64
N LEU A 53 -14.70 17.92 10.07
CA LEU A 53 -13.35 17.71 10.57
C LEU A 53 -13.43 17.07 11.96
N LEU A 54 -12.78 15.92 12.13
CA LEU A 54 -12.69 15.25 13.42
C LEU A 54 -11.42 15.73 14.13
N ASN A 55 -11.63 16.52 15.18
CA ASN A 55 -10.59 16.93 16.11
C ASN A 55 -10.20 15.71 16.97
N LEU A 56 -8.93 15.33 16.93
CA LEU A 56 -8.40 14.27 17.78
C LEU A 56 -8.17 14.83 19.20
N PRO A 57 -8.57 14.11 20.27
CA PRO A 57 -8.23 14.47 21.63
C PRO A 57 -6.71 14.66 21.80
N ASP A 58 -6.30 15.66 22.61
CA ASP A 58 -4.89 16.06 22.78
C ASP A 58 -3.96 14.91 23.20
N GLY A 59 -4.49 13.86 23.85
CA GLY A 59 -3.73 12.66 24.26
C GLY A 59 -3.45 11.63 23.15
N ILE A 60 -4.00 11.80 21.94
CA ILE A 60 -3.77 10.88 20.81
C ILE A 60 -2.61 11.38 19.92
N GLN A 61 -2.35 12.69 19.91
CA GLN A 61 -1.28 13.27 19.11
C GLN A 61 0.07 12.73 19.59
N TRP A 62 0.79 12.11 18.66
CA TRP A 62 2.14 11.58 18.85
C TRP A 62 2.21 10.67 20.08
N PHE A 63 1.17 9.84 20.29
CA PHE A 63 1.05 8.87 21.40
C PHE A 63 1.23 9.44 22.82
N GLY A 64 1.09 10.76 23.00
CA GLY A 64 1.40 11.41 24.28
C GLY A 64 2.91 11.55 24.56
N VAL A 65 3.76 11.41 23.54
CA VAL A 65 5.21 11.64 23.59
C VAL A 65 5.61 12.88 22.79
N SER A 66 6.80 13.43 23.09
CA SER A 66 7.33 14.60 22.41
C SER A 66 7.50 14.35 20.92
N GLN A 67 7.51 15.45 20.14
CA GLN A 67 7.56 15.35 18.70
C GLN A 67 8.70 14.41 18.17
N PRO A 68 9.98 14.66 18.46
CA PRO A 68 11.06 13.84 17.90
C PRO A 68 10.95 12.34 18.26
N VAL A 69 10.42 12.01 19.44
CA VAL A 69 10.23 10.62 19.88
C VAL A 69 9.10 9.94 19.10
N GLY A 70 7.97 10.62 18.91
CA GLY A 70 6.86 10.10 18.11
C GLY A 70 7.28 9.77 16.67
N GLN A 71 8.05 10.66 16.03
CA GLN A 71 8.57 10.44 14.68
C GLN A 71 9.54 9.25 14.61
N ALA A 72 10.44 9.12 15.58
CA ALA A 72 11.37 7.99 15.66
C ALA A 72 10.63 6.64 15.80
N ILE A 73 9.52 6.60 16.55
CA ILE A 73 8.69 5.40 16.71
C ILE A 73 8.03 5.00 15.37
N VAL A 74 7.47 5.96 14.63
CA VAL A 74 6.84 5.68 13.32
C VAL A 74 7.88 5.13 12.33
N ILE A 75 9.04 5.78 12.23
CA ILE A 75 10.12 5.37 11.33
C ILE A 75 10.65 3.98 11.71
N SER A 76 10.96 3.76 12.99
CA SER A 76 11.47 2.45 13.45
C SER A 76 10.45 1.34 13.23
N THR A 77 9.16 1.59 13.48
CA THR A 77 8.09 0.62 13.21
C THR A 77 8.03 0.26 11.71
N ALA A 78 8.11 1.26 10.82
CA ALA A 78 8.13 1.02 9.38
C ALA A 78 9.34 0.19 8.93
N PHE A 79 10.54 0.50 9.45
CA PHE A 79 11.76 -0.26 9.14
C PHE A 79 11.71 -1.69 9.68
N VAL A 80 11.23 -1.90 10.91
CA VAL A 80 11.08 -3.24 11.49
C VAL A 80 10.12 -4.09 10.64
N LEU A 81 8.99 -3.53 10.21
CA LEU A 81 8.05 -4.22 9.32
C LEU A 81 8.66 -4.52 7.96
N LEU A 82 9.40 -3.57 7.38
CA LEU A 82 10.08 -3.76 6.10
C LEU A 82 11.13 -4.87 6.16
N ILE A 83 11.97 -4.86 7.20
CA ILE A 83 13.01 -5.89 7.41
C ILE A 83 12.36 -7.24 7.68
N GLY A 84 11.32 -7.30 8.51
CA GLY A 84 10.55 -8.50 8.77
C GLY A 84 9.93 -9.08 7.49
N ALA A 85 9.33 -8.22 6.65
CA ALA A 85 8.79 -8.62 5.36
C ALA A 85 9.88 -9.07 4.39
N ALA A 86 11.03 -8.38 4.32
CA ALA A 86 12.14 -8.75 3.45
C ALA A 86 12.74 -10.10 3.84
N TRP A 87 12.92 -10.31 5.14
CA TRP A 87 13.37 -11.58 5.69
C TRP A 87 12.35 -12.69 5.44
N GLY A 88 11.06 -12.40 5.63
CA GLY A 88 9.99 -13.35 5.36
C GLY A 88 9.89 -13.75 3.89
N MET A 89 10.00 -12.79 2.97
CA MET A 89 9.98 -13.04 1.54
C MET A 89 11.18 -13.87 1.07
N LYS A 90 12.35 -13.70 1.70
CA LYS A 90 13.59 -14.44 1.37
C LYS A 90 13.62 -15.85 1.97
N ASN A 91 13.18 -16.00 3.22
CA ASN A 91 13.45 -17.21 4.01
C ASN A 91 12.21 -18.11 4.19
N LEU A 92 10.99 -17.55 4.20
CA LEU A 92 9.79 -18.35 4.40
C LEU A 92 9.27 -18.98 3.10
N ALA A 93 8.62 -20.15 3.23
CA ALA A 93 7.91 -20.80 2.13
C ALA A 93 6.80 -19.91 1.55
N VAL A 94 6.17 -19.08 2.39
CA VAL A 94 5.13 -18.13 1.99
C VAL A 94 5.63 -17.16 0.92
N GLY A 95 6.86 -16.64 1.04
CA GLY A 95 7.43 -15.75 0.02
C GLY A 95 7.56 -16.44 -1.34
N ARG A 96 8.05 -17.68 -1.34
CA ARG A 96 8.17 -18.51 -2.55
C ARG A 96 6.80 -18.81 -3.18
N PHE A 97 5.79 -19.08 -2.36
CA PHE A 97 4.43 -19.30 -2.84
C PHE A 97 3.86 -18.05 -3.51
N ILE A 98 4.09 -16.87 -2.94
CA ILE A 98 3.64 -15.58 -3.52
C ILE A 98 4.26 -15.38 -4.91
N TYR A 99 5.59 -15.51 -5.04
CA TYR A 99 6.26 -15.36 -6.34
C TYR A 99 5.81 -16.41 -7.37
N ALA A 100 5.64 -17.67 -6.94
CA ALA A 100 5.14 -18.73 -7.81
C ALA A 100 3.73 -18.41 -8.33
N THR A 101 2.80 -18.06 -7.43
CA THR A 101 1.42 -17.71 -7.82
C THR A 101 1.33 -16.45 -8.68
N GLY A 102 2.26 -15.51 -8.52
CA GLY A 102 2.31 -14.31 -9.35
C GLY A 102 2.94 -14.51 -10.72
N THR A 103 3.74 -15.56 -10.92
CA THR A 103 4.35 -15.86 -12.22
C THR A 103 3.38 -16.66 -13.09
N ASP A 104 2.82 -17.74 -12.53
CA ASP A 104 1.82 -18.55 -13.18
C ASP A 104 0.97 -19.28 -12.12
N ALA A 105 -0.29 -18.86 -12.01
CA ALA A 105 -1.22 -19.42 -11.04
C ALA A 105 -1.58 -20.89 -11.33
N GLU A 106 -1.59 -21.30 -12.60
CA GLU A 106 -1.90 -22.66 -13.01
C GLU A 106 -0.71 -23.60 -12.74
N ALA A 107 0.51 -23.16 -13.07
CA ALA A 107 1.72 -23.90 -12.71
C ALA A 107 1.89 -24.03 -11.19
N ALA A 108 1.58 -22.97 -10.42
CA ALA A 108 1.58 -23.03 -8.96
C ALA A 108 0.58 -24.06 -8.41
N ARG A 109 -0.62 -24.15 -9.03
CA ARG A 109 -1.64 -25.15 -8.68
C ARG A 109 -1.14 -26.58 -8.93
N LEU A 110 -0.47 -26.81 -10.06
CA LEU A 110 0.12 -28.11 -10.40
C LEU A 110 1.27 -28.49 -9.45
N ALA A 111 1.99 -27.50 -8.91
CA ALA A 111 3.02 -27.69 -7.90
C ALA A 111 2.46 -27.89 -6.46
N GLY A 112 1.14 -28.03 -6.30
CA GLY A 112 0.50 -28.27 -5.00
C GLY A 112 0.27 -27.01 -4.14
N ILE A 113 0.54 -25.82 -4.67
CA ILE A 113 0.28 -24.54 -3.99
C ILE A 113 -1.13 -24.09 -4.35
N ASN A 114 -1.96 -23.75 -3.37
CA ASN A 114 -3.32 -23.24 -3.64
C ASN A 114 -3.27 -21.72 -3.92
N PRO A 115 -3.41 -21.25 -5.17
CA PRO A 115 -3.24 -19.84 -5.50
C PRO A 115 -4.30 -18.97 -4.81
N LYS A 116 -5.53 -19.49 -4.69
CA LYS A 116 -6.64 -18.77 -4.05
C LYS A 116 -6.34 -18.44 -2.60
N ARG A 117 -5.81 -19.40 -1.83
CA ARG A 117 -5.43 -19.18 -0.43
C ARG A 117 -4.26 -18.21 -0.30
N THR A 118 -3.26 -18.30 -1.18
CA THR A 118 -2.12 -17.39 -1.20
C THR A 118 -2.57 -15.95 -1.49
N THR A 119 -3.36 -15.75 -2.54
CA THR A 119 -3.90 -14.43 -2.91
C THR A 119 -4.74 -13.85 -1.78
N PHE A 120 -5.67 -14.64 -1.21
CA PHE A 120 -6.50 -14.21 -0.08
C PHE A 120 -5.64 -13.79 1.12
N GLY A 121 -4.65 -14.60 1.51
CA GLY A 121 -3.75 -14.28 2.63
C GLY A 121 -2.94 -13.01 2.41
N VAL A 122 -2.47 -12.75 1.19
CA VAL A 122 -1.77 -11.52 0.83
C VAL A 122 -2.70 -10.30 0.99
N PHE A 123 -3.94 -10.38 0.53
CA PHE A 123 -4.90 -9.27 0.67
C PHE A 123 -5.24 -8.97 2.14
N VAL A 124 -5.41 -10.00 2.98
CA VAL A 124 -5.63 -9.83 4.42
C VAL A 124 -4.42 -9.16 5.09
N LEU A 125 -3.21 -9.61 4.76
CA LEU A 125 -1.97 -9.02 5.28
C LEU A 125 -1.79 -7.57 4.83
N MET A 126 -2.04 -7.28 3.55
CA MET A 126 -2.02 -5.91 3.01
C MET A 126 -3.03 -5.02 3.72
N GLY A 127 -4.25 -5.53 3.96
CA GLY A 127 -5.27 -4.83 4.72
C GLY A 127 -4.85 -4.53 6.16
N ALA A 128 -4.25 -5.51 6.85
CA ALA A 128 -3.73 -5.33 8.21
C ALA A 128 -2.62 -4.26 8.26
N LEU A 129 -1.69 -4.29 7.30
CA LEU A 129 -0.62 -3.30 7.17
C LEU A 129 -1.16 -1.91 6.83
N ALA A 130 -2.19 -1.82 5.97
CA ALA A 130 -2.86 -0.56 5.66
C ALA A 130 -3.57 0.03 6.89
N GLY A 131 -4.24 -0.82 7.70
CA GLY A 131 -4.84 -0.42 8.96
C GLY A 131 -3.82 0.12 9.96
N LEU A 132 -2.67 -0.53 10.09
CA LEU A 132 -1.56 -0.04 10.90
C LEU A 132 -1.00 1.29 10.37
N ALA A 133 -0.78 1.39 9.05
CA ALA A 133 -0.30 2.61 8.41
C ALA A 133 -1.27 3.79 8.60
N ALA A 134 -2.58 3.54 8.56
CA ALA A 134 -3.61 4.54 8.83
C ALA A 134 -3.52 5.07 10.28
N VAL A 135 -3.30 4.21 11.27
CA VAL A 135 -3.08 4.65 12.65
C VAL A 135 -1.81 5.49 12.78
N LEU A 136 -0.71 5.03 12.19
CA LEU A 136 0.56 5.77 12.21
C LEU A 136 0.43 7.14 11.53
N ASN A 137 -0.37 7.24 10.46
CA ASN A 137 -0.64 8.50 9.78
C ASN A 137 -1.55 9.42 10.61
N MET A 138 -2.61 8.89 11.20
CA MET A 138 -3.56 9.63 12.04
C MET A 138 -2.87 10.28 13.24
N VAL A 139 -1.93 9.58 13.88
CA VAL A 139 -1.22 10.08 15.07
C VAL A 139 -0.32 11.30 14.76
N GLN A 140 0.08 11.50 13.50
CA GLN A 140 0.93 12.61 13.07
C GLN A 140 0.14 13.90 12.81
N SER A 141 -1.17 13.80 12.58
CA SER A 141 -2.03 14.93 12.23
C SER A 141 -2.93 15.32 13.40
N PRO A 142 -3.07 16.61 13.74
CA PRO A 142 -3.95 17.05 14.84
C PRO A 142 -5.44 16.91 14.48
N GLN A 143 -5.75 16.84 13.18
CA GLN A 143 -7.09 16.81 12.63
C GLN A 143 -7.18 15.74 11.55
N VAL A 144 -8.25 14.95 11.56
CA VAL A 144 -8.56 14.05 10.45
C VAL A 144 -9.49 14.77 9.49
N GLN A 145 -8.98 15.05 8.29
CA GLN A 145 -9.76 15.67 7.21
C GLN A 145 -10.49 14.59 6.40
N PRO A 146 -11.68 14.86 5.82
CA PRO A 146 -12.42 13.91 4.98
C PRO A 146 -11.69 13.46 3.71
N ASN A 147 -10.70 14.23 3.27
CA ASN A 147 -9.80 13.93 2.15
C ASN A 147 -8.47 13.30 2.59
N CYS A 148 -8.35 12.90 3.87
CA CYS A 148 -7.18 12.20 4.36
C CYS A 148 -6.99 10.89 3.59
N GLY A 149 -5.79 10.70 3.04
CA GLY A 149 -5.46 9.55 2.22
C GLY A 149 -5.52 9.79 0.71
N ASP A 150 -6.11 10.89 0.24
CA ASP A 150 -6.25 11.17 -1.20
C ASP A 150 -4.90 11.28 -1.91
N GLY A 151 -4.65 10.40 -2.88
CA GLY A 151 -3.42 10.34 -3.66
C GLY A 151 -2.33 9.48 -3.04
N LEU A 152 -2.53 8.93 -1.83
CA LEU A 152 -1.59 7.95 -1.28
C LEU A 152 -1.61 6.66 -2.11
N GLU A 153 -2.77 6.26 -2.62
CA GLU A 153 -2.94 5.11 -3.51
C GLU A 153 -2.04 5.22 -4.75
N LEU A 154 -2.08 6.37 -5.43
CA LEU A 154 -1.28 6.61 -6.64
C LEU A 154 0.20 6.64 -6.30
N LYS A 155 0.57 7.30 -5.19
CA LYS A 155 1.95 7.37 -4.72
C LYS A 155 2.52 6.00 -4.36
N THR A 156 1.73 5.14 -3.69
CA THR A 156 2.15 3.79 -3.32
C THR A 156 2.31 2.89 -4.56
N ILE A 157 1.39 2.96 -5.52
CA ILE A 157 1.50 2.23 -6.79
C ILE A 157 2.73 2.72 -7.57
N ALA A 158 2.91 4.04 -7.70
CA ALA A 158 4.06 4.62 -8.37
C ALA A 158 5.38 4.17 -7.72
N ALA A 159 5.46 4.18 -6.39
CA ALA A 159 6.66 3.75 -5.68
C ALA A 159 7.01 2.28 -5.93
N ALA A 160 6.00 1.40 -5.92
CA ALA A 160 6.19 -0.02 -6.19
C ALA A 160 6.66 -0.28 -7.62
N VAL A 161 6.04 0.41 -8.59
CA VAL A 161 6.36 0.25 -10.01
C VAL A 161 7.74 0.83 -10.36
N VAL A 162 8.08 2.03 -9.85
CA VAL A 162 9.44 2.60 -9.97
C VAL A 162 10.48 1.70 -9.31
N GLY A 163 10.11 1.07 -8.20
CA GLY A 163 10.92 0.07 -7.51
C GLY A 163 11.11 -1.25 -8.27
N GLY A 164 10.54 -1.38 -9.48
CA GLY A 164 10.74 -2.53 -10.35
C GLY A 164 9.82 -3.72 -10.06
N VAL A 165 8.68 -3.50 -9.40
CA VAL A 165 7.62 -4.51 -9.28
C VAL A 165 6.85 -4.59 -10.59
N ALA A 166 6.77 -5.79 -11.17
CA ALA A 166 6.04 -6.02 -12.40
C ALA A 166 4.52 -5.97 -12.16
N ILE A 167 3.80 -5.23 -13.00
CA ILE A 167 2.33 -5.10 -12.90
C ILE A 167 1.64 -6.44 -13.21
N SER A 168 2.25 -7.23 -14.09
CA SER A 168 1.84 -8.58 -14.45
C SER A 168 2.06 -9.62 -13.33
N GLY A 169 2.82 -9.30 -12.28
CA GLY A 169 3.08 -10.19 -11.15
C GLY A 169 4.38 -11.01 -11.29
N GLY A 170 4.73 -11.72 -10.21
CA GLY A 170 5.84 -12.70 -10.20
C GLY A 170 7.25 -12.11 -10.14
N ARG A 171 7.42 -10.79 -10.24
CA ARG A 171 8.74 -10.12 -10.20
C ARG A 171 8.70 -8.84 -9.37
N GLY A 172 9.77 -8.61 -8.60
CA GLY A 172 9.96 -7.41 -7.78
C GLY A 172 10.85 -7.70 -6.57
N THR A 173 11.37 -6.65 -5.92
CA THR A 173 12.09 -6.77 -4.65
C THR A 173 11.68 -5.67 -3.69
N LEU A 174 11.62 -5.98 -2.40
CA LEU A 174 11.30 -4.99 -1.36
C LEU A 174 12.33 -3.86 -1.28
N LEU A 175 13.61 -4.14 -1.56
CA LEU A 175 14.65 -3.13 -1.66
C LEU A 175 14.39 -2.15 -2.81
N GLY A 176 13.99 -2.66 -3.98
CA GLY A 176 13.59 -1.81 -5.09
C GLY A 176 12.42 -0.89 -4.73
N VAL A 177 11.38 -1.44 -4.09
CA VAL A 177 10.22 -0.64 -3.61
C VAL A 177 10.64 0.42 -2.60
N LEU A 178 11.56 0.11 -1.67
CA LEU A 178 12.09 1.10 -0.73
C LEU A 178 12.79 2.26 -1.47
N LEU A 179 13.65 1.95 -2.44
CA LEU A 179 14.34 2.97 -3.23
C LEU A 179 13.37 3.81 -4.06
N GLY A 180 12.36 3.18 -4.68
CA GLY A 180 11.30 3.89 -5.41
C GLY A 180 10.46 4.79 -4.51
N MET A 181 10.14 4.31 -3.30
CA MET A 181 9.45 5.09 -2.28
C MET A 181 10.29 6.28 -1.81
N LEU A 182 11.58 6.10 -1.53
CA LEU A 182 12.48 7.20 -1.16
C LEU A 182 12.60 8.24 -2.28
N LEU A 183 12.69 7.82 -3.54
CA LEU A 183 12.70 8.74 -4.67
C LEU A 183 11.42 9.58 -4.69
N LEU A 184 10.24 8.94 -4.68
CA LEU A 184 8.97 9.65 -4.73
C LEU A 184 8.65 10.45 -3.47
N ALA A 185 9.17 10.05 -2.30
CA ALA A 185 9.05 10.81 -1.06
C ALA A 185 9.78 12.15 -1.15
N ASN A 186 10.90 12.21 -1.87
CA ASN A 186 11.67 13.44 -2.07
C ASN A 186 11.10 14.38 -3.15
N VAL A 187 10.11 13.95 -3.94
CA VAL A 187 9.50 14.79 -4.99
C VAL A 187 8.78 15.99 -4.38
N ASN A 188 7.99 15.80 -3.31
CA ASN A 188 7.26 16.91 -2.68
C ASN A 188 8.21 17.94 -2.04
N PRO A 189 9.20 17.55 -1.19
CA PRO A 189 10.21 18.48 -0.69
C PRO A 189 11.02 19.19 -1.79
N ALA A 190 11.30 18.51 -2.90
CA ALA A 190 12.00 19.15 -4.02
C ALA A 190 11.12 20.23 -4.69
N LEU A 191 9.85 19.92 -4.97
CA LEU A 191 8.92 20.89 -5.58
C LEU A 191 8.70 22.11 -4.68
N THR A 192 8.55 21.90 -3.37
CA THR A 192 8.41 23.01 -2.42
C THR A 192 9.67 23.86 -2.34
N HIS A 193 10.86 23.26 -2.43
CA HIS A 193 12.12 23.99 -2.52
C HIS A 193 12.20 24.87 -3.79
N PHE A 194 11.70 24.38 -4.92
CA PHE A 194 11.59 25.14 -6.17
C PHE A 194 10.39 26.10 -6.21
N HIS A 195 9.70 26.31 -5.09
CA HIS A 195 8.52 27.18 -4.97
C HIS A 195 7.38 26.82 -5.94
N GLN A 196 7.32 25.54 -6.35
CA GLN A 196 6.27 25.03 -7.22
C GLN A 196 5.08 24.54 -6.42
N PRO A 197 3.85 24.72 -6.93
CA PRO A 197 2.68 24.29 -6.19
C PRO A 197 2.58 22.75 -6.12
N PRO A 198 2.06 22.17 -5.02
CA PRO A 198 2.05 20.71 -4.79
C PRO A 198 1.25 19.90 -5.81
N TYR A 199 0.40 20.54 -6.62
CA TYR A 199 -0.40 19.88 -7.66
C TYR A 199 0.47 19.12 -8.68
N TRP A 200 1.71 19.56 -8.90
CA TRP A 200 2.66 18.88 -9.76
C TRP A 200 3.06 17.49 -9.25
N GLU A 201 2.96 17.23 -7.94
CA GLU A 201 3.31 15.92 -7.37
C GLU A 201 2.44 14.80 -7.97
N LYS A 202 1.12 14.99 -8.01
CA LYS A 202 0.18 13.99 -8.56
C LYS A 202 0.40 13.79 -10.06
N ALA A 203 0.70 14.86 -10.80
CA ALA A 203 1.00 14.79 -12.22
C ALA A 203 2.28 14.00 -12.50
N ILE A 204 3.35 14.24 -11.73
CA ILE A 204 4.61 13.49 -11.84
C ILE A 204 4.41 12.01 -11.52
N GLN A 205 3.67 11.69 -10.45
CA GLN A 205 3.37 10.30 -10.09
C GLN A 205 2.62 9.57 -11.20
N GLY A 206 1.60 10.20 -11.79
CA GLY A 206 0.85 9.63 -12.91
C GLY A 206 1.72 9.41 -14.16
N LEU A 207 2.57 10.40 -14.51
CA LEU A 207 3.51 10.29 -15.61
C LEU A 207 4.50 9.14 -15.41
N VAL A 208 5.03 9.00 -14.20
CA VAL A 208 5.98 7.96 -13.84
C VAL A 208 5.36 6.57 -13.95
N ILE A 209 4.12 6.38 -13.48
CA ILE A 209 3.40 5.11 -13.67
C ILE A 209 3.22 4.81 -15.16
N LEU A 210 2.78 5.80 -15.94
CA LEU A 210 2.55 5.63 -17.38
C LEU A 210 3.83 5.23 -18.11
N LEU A 211 4.95 5.91 -17.84
CA LEU A 211 6.25 5.58 -18.40
C LEU A 211 6.69 4.16 -18.03
N ALA A 212 6.47 3.75 -16.77
CA ALA A 212 6.85 2.43 -16.32
C ALA A 212 5.97 1.32 -16.93
N VAL A 213 4.66 1.53 -17.07
CA VAL A 213 3.76 0.61 -17.78
C VAL A 213 4.18 0.45 -19.25
N VAL A 214 4.49 1.56 -19.92
CA VAL A 214 4.96 1.54 -21.32
C VAL A 214 6.29 0.79 -21.44
N ALA A 215 7.24 1.05 -20.54
CA ALA A 215 8.51 0.35 -20.51
C ALA A 215 8.34 -1.16 -20.26
N ASP A 216 7.47 -1.55 -19.32
CA ASP A 216 7.16 -2.94 -19.02
C ASP A 216 6.50 -3.63 -20.23
N GLY A 217 5.49 -2.98 -20.84
CA GLY A 217 4.81 -3.50 -22.03
C GLY A 217 5.72 -3.69 -23.24
N ILE A 218 6.66 -2.76 -23.48
CA ILE A 218 7.68 -2.91 -24.55
C ILE A 218 8.61 -4.08 -24.25
N ARG A 219 9.01 -4.26 -22.98
CA ARG A 219 9.90 -5.34 -22.56
C ARG A 219 9.24 -6.71 -22.65
N SER A 220 7.96 -6.82 -22.28
CA SER A 220 7.19 -8.06 -22.40
C SER A 220 7.00 -8.49 -23.85
N ARG A 221 6.73 -7.55 -24.78
CA ARG A 221 6.61 -7.86 -26.21
C ARG A 221 7.90 -8.42 -26.82
N LYS A 222 9.07 -7.94 -26.36
CA LYS A 222 10.38 -8.44 -26.79
C LYS A 222 10.71 -9.84 -26.26
N GLN A 223 10.01 -10.34 -25.25
CA GLN A 223 10.21 -11.70 -24.73
C GLN A 223 9.33 -12.75 -25.44
N THR A 224 8.26 -12.31 -26.10
CA THR A 224 7.35 -13.16 -26.89
C THR A 224 7.72 -13.29 -28.37
N LEU A 225 8.68 -12.50 -28.84
CA LEU A 225 9.26 -12.56 -30.20
C LEU A 225 10.63 -13.21 -30.15
#